data_AF-A0A9D6SNX9-F1
#
_entry.id   AF-A0A9D6SNX9-F1
#
_cell.length_a   1.000
_cell.length_b   1.000
_cell.length_c   1.000
_cell.angle_alpha   90.00
_cell.angle_beta   90.00
_cell.angle_gamma   90.00
#
_symmetry.space_group_name_H-M   'P 1'
#
loop_
_entity.id
_entity.type
_entity.pdbx_description
1 polymer ?
#
loop_
_entity_poly.entity_id
_entity_poly.type
_entity_poly.pdbx_seq_one_letter_code
_entity_poly.pdbx_strand_id
1 'polypeptide(L)'
;VSTNEAEVAKFGIDPANMFGFWDWVGGRYSMDSAIGLSNMIAIGPEHFRAMLAGFRAMDEHFRTAPFERNLPVLMGLLAVWYNNFFGAQTVAVLPYDQYLKRFPAYLQQLTMESNGKHVTVDGAAIDYQTGPIFWGEPGTNGQHSFYQLIHQGTKLIPCDFIAFCESLNPLGRHHDVLMANVFAQTEALAFGKSAAQVKAEGTPAWLVPHRVFDGNRPSNTILTERLTPETLGKLVALYEHSVFTQGAIWNIDSFDQWGVELGKVLAQQILPELDTKAEPKLGHDSSTNCLIRRYRKREEHL
;
A
#
# COMPACT_ATOMS: atom_id res chain seq x y z
N VAL A 1 11.18 -17.25 13.34
CA VAL A 1 11.20 -15.86 13.82
C VAL A 1 9.95 -15.64 14.65
N SER A 2 10.05 -15.20 15.92
CA SER A 2 8.89 -15.05 16.82
C SER A 2 9.25 -14.16 18.01
N THR A 3 8.24 -13.69 18.74
CA THR A 3 8.38 -13.11 20.09
C THR A 3 8.07 -14.13 21.20
N ASN A 4 7.46 -15.28 20.87
CA ASN A 4 6.98 -16.27 21.82
C ASN A 4 7.85 -17.53 21.80
N GLU A 5 8.85 -17.59 22.68
CA GLU A 5 9.77 -18.72 22.80
C GLU A 5 9.07 -20.01 23.23
N ALA A 6 8.08 -19.92 24.11
CA ALA A 6 7.36 -21.10 24.62
C ALA A 6 6.60 -21.84 23.50
N GLU A 7 5.88 -21.12 22.64
CA GLU A 7 5.19 -21.75 21.50
C GLU A 7 6.17 -22.24 20.41
N VAL A 8 7.33 -21.58 20.23
CA VAL A 8 8.40 -22.07 19.34
C VAL A 8 8.96 -23.40 19.82
N ALA A 9 9.29 -23.50 21.12
CA ALA A 9 9.79 -24.72 21.73
C ALA A 9 8.74 -25.85 21.65
N LYS A 10 7.47 -25.53 21.93
CA LYS A 10 6.34 -26.47 21.83
C LYS A 10 6.11 -26.96 20.40
N PHE A 11 6.39 -26.14 19.39
CA PHE A 11 6.36 -26.55 17.98
C PHE A 11 7.51 -27.52 17.61
N GLY A 12 8.54 -27.62 18.45
CA GLY A 12 9.68 -28.54 18.27
C GLY A 12 10.92 -27.90 17.65
N ILE A 13 11.00 -26.56 17.60
CA ILE A 13 12.20 -25.84 17.16
C ILE A 13 13.10 -25.60 18.37
N ASP A 14 14.39 -25.92 18.24
CA ASP A 14 15.41 -25.56 19.22
C ASP A 14 15.45 -24.03 19.41
N PRO A 15 15.27 -23.49 20.64
CA PRO A 15 15.36 -22.07 20.91
C PRO A 15 16.66 -21.41 20.42
N ALA A 16 17.77 -22.15 20.29
CA ALA A 16 19.00 -21.63 19.68
C ALA A 16 18.85 -21.23 18.21
N ASN A 17 17.86 -21.80 17.49
CA ASN A 17 17.50 -21.44 16.12
C ASN A 17 16.36 -20.42 16.05
N MET A 18 15.94 -19.87 17.20
CA MET A 18 14.96 -18.81 17.26
C MET A 18 15.62 -17.45 17.04
N PHE A 19 15.15 -16.75 16.02
CA PHE A 19 15.47 -15.33 15.82
C PHE A 19 14.33 -14.51 16.44
N GLY A 20 14.65 -13.84 17.55
CA GLY A 20 13.70 -13.05 18.33
C GLY A 20 13.51 -11.64 17.80
N PHE A 21 12.35 -11.06 18.09
CA PHE A 21 12.06 -9.63 17.99
C PHE A 21 11.12 -9.24 19.15
N TRP A 22 10.66 -7.98 19.21
CA TRP A 22 9.95 -7.43 20.37
C TRP A 22 8.53 -6.97 20.06
N ASP A 23 7.75 -6.77 21.11
CA ASP A 23 6.35 -6.33 21.08
C ASP A 23 6.14 -4.94 20.48
N TRP A 24 7.11 -4.04 20.62
CA TRP A 24 7.09 -2.72 19.98
C TRP A 24 7.35 -2.76 18.47
N VAL A 25 7.68 -3.92 17.89
CA VAL A 25 7.77 -4.11 16.43
C VAL A 25 6.42 -4.56 15.90
N GLY A 26 5.63 -3.60 15.41
CA GLY A 26 4.36 -3.89 14.74
C GLY A 26 4.58 -4.74 13.48
N GLY A 27 3.69 -5.72 13.21
CA GLY A 27 3.88 -6.67 12.10
C GLY A 27 4.08 -6.01 10.72
N ARG A 28 3.34 -4.93 10.44
CA ARG A 28 3.45 -4.14 9.19
C ARG A 28 4.66 -3.19 9.12
N TYR A 29 5.42 -3.08 10.21
CA TYR A 29 6.66 -2.30 10.37
C TYR A 29 7.86 -3.22 10.72
N SER A 30 7.79 -4.51 10.39
CA SER A 30 8.75 -5.51 10.90
C SER A 30 9.85 -5.92 9.91
N MET A 31 9.84 -5.39 8.68
CA MET A 31 10.75 -5.82 7.60
C MET A 31 12.23 -5.70 7.97
N ASP A 32 12.58 -4.68 8.74
CA ASP A 32 13.93 -4.34 9.20
C ASP A 32 14.35 -5.08 10.49
N SER A 33 13.44 -5.89 11.06
CA SER A 33 13.69 -6.74 12.23
C SER A 33 14.17 -8.15 11.86
N ALA A 34 14.15 -9.08 12.82
CA ALA A 34 14.39 -10.51 12.58
C ALA A 34 13.44 -11.13 11.55
N ILE A 35 12.26 -10.54 11.30
CA ILE A 35 11.35 -10.97 10.22
C ILE A 35 12.03 -10.87 8.85
N GLY A 36 12.95 -9.91 8.68
CA GLY A 36 13.77 -9.74 7.48
C GLY A 36 14.82 -10.83 7.24
N LEU A 37 14.92 -11.87 8.08
CA LEU A 37 15.93 -12.93 7.91
C LEU A 37 15.89 -13.60 6.53
N SER A 38 14.70 -13.86 5.97
CA SER A 38 14.58 -14.41 4.62
C SER A 38 15.14 -13.48 3.56
N ASN A 39 14.96 -12.17 3.72
CA ASN A 39 15.54 -11.18 2.82
C ASN A 39 17.06 -11.19 2.94
N MET A 40 17.59 -11.19 4.16
CA MET A 40 19.03 -11.28 4.42
C MET A 40 19.66 -12.54 3.79
N ILE A 41 18.98 -13.68 3.84
CA ILE A 41 19.44 -14.91 3.16
C ILE A 41 19.45 -14.72 1.65
N ALA A 42 18.42 -14.10 1.08
CA ALA A 42 18.27 -13.96 -0.37
C ALA A 42 19.25 -12.95 -1.00
N ILE A 43 19.53 -11.83 -0.33
CA ILE A 43 20.39 -10.76 -0.85
C ILE A 43 21.76 -10.70 -0.16
N GLY A 44 22.00 -11.53 0.85
CA GLY A 44 23.21 -11.49 1.64
C GLY A 44 23.21 -10.38 2.72
N PRO A 45 24.05 -10.54 3.76
CA PRO A 45 24.05 -9.66 4.92
C PRO A 45 24.54 -8.24 4.61
N GLU A 46 25.40 -8.06 3.61
CA GLU A 46 25.88 -6.72 3.21
C GLU A 46 24.76 -5.88 2.58
N HIS A 47 24.02 -6.45 1.62
CA HIS A 47 22.88 -5.78 1.01
C HIS A 47 21.72 -5.57 2.00
N PHE A 48 21.51 -6.49 2.94
CA PHE A 48 20.55 -6.27 4.03
C PHE A 48 20.96 -5.09 4.91
N ARG A 49 22.23 -4.99 5.30
CA ARG A 49 22.73 -3.82 6.06
C ARG A 49 22.62 -2.52 5.27
N ALA A 50 22.84 -2.55 3.95
CA ALA A 50 22.63 -1.38 3.10
C ALA A 50 21.14 -0.97 3.07
N MET A 51 20.21 -1.92 3.05
CA MET A 51 18.78 -1.64 3.20
C MET A 51 18.48 -0.97 4.54
N LEU A 52 18.98 -1.51 5.66
CA LEU A 52 18.83 -0.89 6.99
C LEU A 52 19.44 0.51 7.07
N ALA A 53 20.58 0.75 6.41
CA ALA A 53 21.16 2.08 6.31
C ALA A 53 20.24 3.05 5.55
N GLY A 54 19.50 2.55 4.56
CA GLY A 54 18.46 3.28 3.85
C GLY A 54 17.29 3.70 4.74
N PHE A 55 16.76 2.78 5.55
CA PHE A 55 15.75 3.09 6.58
C PHE A 55 16.25 4.21 7.49
N ARG A 56 17.42 4.01 8.11
CA ARG A 56 18.04 5.00 9.01
C ARG A 56 18.25 6.37 8.37
N ALA A 57 18.66 6.42 7.10
CA ALA A 57 18.87 7.69 6.40
C ALA A 57 17.56 8.49 6.27
N MET A 58 16.44 7.81 6.01
CA MET A 58 15.13 8.45 5.97
C MET A 58 14.62 8.81 7.38
N ASP A 59 14.93 7.99 8.40
CA ASP A 59 14.60 8.30 9.80
C ASP A 59 15.28 9.60 10.26
N GLU A 60 16.58 9.73 9.98
CA GLU A 60 17.34 10.95 10.33
C GLU A 60 16.81 12.18 9.57
N HIS A 61 16.46 12.02 8.29
CA HIS A 61 15.80 13.08 7.52
C HIS A 61 14.46 13.48 8.16
N PHE A 62 13.59 12.52 8.46
CA PHE A 62 12.29 12.78 9.07
C PHE A 62 12.43 13.47 10.43
N ARG A 63 13.40 13.05 11.24
CA ARG A 63 13.64 13.58 12.59
C ARG A 63 14.21 14.99 12.61
N THR A 64 15.01 15.37 11.61
CA THR A 64 15.84 16.59 11.67
C THR A 64 15.51 17.65 10.63
N ALA A 65 14.92 17.29 9.49
CA ALA A 65 14.57 18.25 8.45
C ALA A 65 13.40 19.14 8.90
N PRO A 66 13.44 20.46 8.63
CA PRO A 66 12.31 21.35 8.89
C PRO A 66 11.10 20.92 8.05
N PHE A 67 9.88 21.08 8.57
CA PHE A 67 8.67 20.49 7.98
C PHE A 67 8.45 20.87 6.50
N GLU A 68 8.76 22.09 6.11
CA GLU A 68 8.64 22.58 4.73
C GLU A 68 9.64 21.94 3.75
N ARG A 69 10.62 21.18 4.25
CA ARG A 69 11.59 20.38 3.46
C ARG A 69 11.60 18.91 3.86
N ASN A 70 10.66 18.50 4.71
CA ASN A 70 10.58 17.15 5.24
C ASN A 70 9.65 16.31 4.35
N LEU A 71 10.23 15.35 3.64
CA LEU A 71 9.55 14.65 2.55
C LEU A 71 8.37 13.80 3.06
N PRO A 72 8.52 12.96 4.11
CA PRO A 72 7.38 12.28 4.71
C PRO A 72 6.29 13.22 5.23
N VAL A 73 6.66 14.36 5.83
CA VAL A 73 5.68 15.35 6.33
C VAL A 73 4.88 15.94 5.19
N LEU A 74 5.55 16.40 4.12
CA LEU A 74 4.89 16.96 2.94
C LEU A 74 3.95 15.94 2.28
N MET A 75 4.39 14.68 2.13
CA MET A 75 3.53 13.62 1.60
C MET A 75 2.32 13.36 2.51
N GLY A 76 2.50 13.30 3.83
CA GLY A 76 1.41 13.13 4.78
C GLY A 76 0.41 14.28 4.73
N LEU A 77 0.88 15.53 4.65
CA LEU A 77 0.03 16.72 4.52
C LEU A 77 -0.75 16.73 3.20
N LEU A 78 -0.14 16.33 2.08
CA LEU A 78 -0.84 16.21 0.79
C LEU A 78 -1.91 15.11 0.84
N ALA A 79 -1.65 13.99 1.51
CA ALA A 79 -2.64 12.94 1.70
C ALA A 79 -3.84 13.45 2.53
N VAL A 80 -3.60 14.15 3.64
CA VAL A 80 -4.67 14.80 4.43
C VAL A 80 -5.41 15.84 3.59
N TRP A 81 -4.69 16.66 2.81
CA TRP A 81 -5.29 17.68 1.96
C TRP A 81 -6.31 17.08 0.98
N TYR A 82 -5.91 16.09 0.20
CA TYR A 82 -6.81 15.49 -0.78
C TYR A 82 -7.90 14.63 -0.14
N ASN A 83 -7.60 13.90 0.93
CA ASN A 83 -8.58 13.07 1.63
C ASN A 83 -9.65 13.90 2.34
N ASN A 84 -9.24 14.86 3.17
CA ASN A 84 -10.14 15.58 4.06
C ASN A 84 -10.80 16.80 3.41
N PHE A 85 -10.14 17.46 2.45
CA PHE A 85 -10.66 18.69 1.84
C PHE A 85 -11.22 18.47 0.44
N PHE A 86 -10.64 17.55 -0.34
CA PHE A 86 -11.15 17.20 -1.68
C PHE A 86 -12.01 15.93 -1.70
N GLY A 87 -12.10 15.20 -0.58
CA GLY A 87 -12.87 13.96 -0.48
C GLY A 87 -12.32 12.82 -1.33
N ALA A 88 -11.03 12.85 -1.68
CA ALA A 88 -10.39 11.80 -2.45
C ALA A 88 -10.19 10.54 -1.58
N GLN A 89 -11.03 9.53 -1.79
CA GLN A 89 -11.07 8.32 -0.96
C GLN A 89 -9.94 7.32 -1.25
N THR A 90 -9.15 7.52 -2.31
CA THR A 90 -8.16 6.54 -2.77
C THR A 90 -6.87 7.21 -3.22
N VAL A 91 -5.73 6.55 -2.99
CA VAL A 91 -4.41 6.94 -3.51
C VAL A 91 -3.86 5.81 -4.37
N ALA A 92 -3.40 6.13 -5.58
CA ALA A 92 -2.79 5.16 -6.48
C ALA A 92 -1.26 5.20 -6.35
N VAL A 93 -0.62 4.04 -6.07
CA VAL A 93 0.85 3.91 -6.05
C VAL A 93 1.30 3.19 -7.31
N LEU A 94 2.08 3.87 -8.14
CA LEU A 94 2.35 3.48 -9.52
C LEU A 94 3.88 3.40 -9.74
N PRO A 95 4.53 2.31 -9.27
CA PRO A 95 5.95 2.15 -9.46
C PRO A 95 6.28 1.76 -10.91
N TYR A 96 7.09 2.54 -11.59
CA TYR A 96 7.63 2.22 -12.92
C TYR A 96 8.93 1.42 -12.76
N ASP A 97 8.81 0.32 -12.04
CA ASP A 97 9.83 -0.72 -11.91
C ASP A 97 9.14 -2.05 -11.62
N GLN A 98 9.43 -3.06 -12.45
CA GLN A 98 8.77 -4.37 -12.35
C GLN A 98 9.15 -5.15 -11.08
N TYR A 99 10.32 -4.90 -10.49
CA TYR A 99 10.71 -5.50 -9.21
C TYR A 99 9.84 -5.00 -8.05
N LEU A 100 9.23 -3.81 -8.19
CA LEU A 100 8.29 -3.25 -7.22
C LEU A 100 6.84 -3.70 -7.44
N LYS A 101 6.57 -4.77 -8.20
CA LYS A 101 5.20 -5.28 -8.44
C LYS A 101 4.39 -5.59 -7.18
N ARG A 102 5.06 -5.87 -6.04
CA ARG A 102 4.40 -6.13 -4.75
C ARG A 102 4.41 -4.92 -3.82
N PHE A 103 5.04 -3.82 -4.22
CA PHE A 103 5.14 -2.61 -3.40
C PHE A 103 3.78 -1.98 -3.11
N PRO A 104 2.84 -1.84 -4.08
CA PRO A 104 1.48 -1.37 -3.77
C PRO A 104 0.75 -2.26 -2.75
N ALA A 105 0.90 -3.59 -2.87
CA ALA A 105 0.29 -4.54 -1.94
C ALA A 105 0.93 -4.50 -0.53
N TYR A 106 2.24 -4.23 -0.44
CA TYR A 106 2.90 -3.98 0.84
C TYR A 106 2.36 -2.69 1.48
N LEU A 107 2.25 -1.61 0.70
CA LEU A 107 1.72 -0.34 1.18
C LEU A 107 0.23 -0.39 1.54
N GLN A 108 -0.57 -1.26 0.93
CA GLN A 108 -1.96 -1.50 1.34
C GLN A 108 -2.05 -1.86 2.81
N GLN A 109 -1.23 -2.81 3.27
CA GLN A 109 -1.21 -3.17 4.68
C GLN A 109 -0.67 -2.02 5.53
N LEU A 110 0.49 -1.46 5.16
CA LEU A 110 1.13 -0.38 5.92
C LEU A 110 0.20 0.82 6.14
N THR A 111 -0.55 1.23 5.12
CA THR A 111 -1.39 2.43 5.17
C THR A 111 -2.77 2.15 5.75
N MET A 112 -3.47 1.13 5.23
CA MET A 112 -4.88 0.89 5.53
C MET A 112 -5.07 0.23 6.89
N GLU A 113 -4.17 -0.68 7.30
CA GLU A 113 -4.23 -1.31 8.63
C GLU A 113 -3.80 -0.31 9.73
N SER A 114 -2.86 0.60 9.42
CA SER A 114 -2.46 1.66 10.36
C SER A 114 -3.55 2.71 10.54
N ASN A 115 -4.03 3.33 9.47
CA ASN A 115 -4.84 4.54 9.56
C ASN A 115 -6.33 4.35 9.24
N GLY A 116 -6.78 3.12 8.95
CA GLY A 116 -8.19 2.77 8.77
C GLY A 116 -8.95 2.73 10.11
N LYS A 117 -8.99 3.86 10.83
CA LYS A 117 -9.51 3.98 12.20
C LYS A 117 -10.66 4.98 12.25
N HIS A 118 -11.54 4.81 13.24
CA HIS A 118 -12.73 5.67 13.43
C HIS A 118 -12.85 6.23 14.86
N VAL A 119 -11.84 5.99 15.69
CA VAL A 119 -11.77 6.43 17.08
C VAL A 119 -10.40 7.08 17.30
N THR A 120 -10.36 8.21 18.01
CA THR A 120 -9.12 8.88 18.38
C THR A 120 -8.37 8.14 19.47
N VAL A 121 -7.10 8.50 19.73
CA VAL A 121 -6.30 7.94 20.83
C VAL A 121 -7.01 8.11 22.19
N ASP A 122 -7.75 9.20 22.38
CA ASP A 122 -8.50 9.47 23.62
C ASP A 122 -9.85 8.74 23.71
N GLY A 123 -10.21 7.93 22.71
CA GLY A 123 -11.45 7.15 22.68
C GLY A 123 -12.67 7.89 22.14
N ALA A 124 -12.50 9.08 21.53
CA ALA A 124 -13.60 9.82 20.93
C ALA A 124 -13.91 9.33 19.51
N ALA A 125 -15.19 9.31 19.13
CA ALA A 125 -15.58 9.02 17.76
C ALA A 125 -15.14 10.14 16.81
N ILE A 126 -14.63 9.77 15.63
CA ILE A 126 -14.16 10.69 14.60
C ILE A 126 -15.32 11.15 13.70
N ASP A 127 -15.37 12.44 13.36
CA ASP A 127 -16.35 13.06 12.45
C ASP A 127 -15.74 13.51 11.09
N TYR A 128 -14.49 13.13 10.80
CA TYR A 128 -13.77 13.36 9.55
C TYR A 128 -13.26 12.06 8.91
N GLN A 129 -12.75 12.12 7.68
CA GLN A 129 -12.14 10.96 7.01
C GLN A 129 -10.73 10.67 7.57
N THR A 130 -10.37 9.40 7.70
CA THR A 130 -9.02 8.94 8.08
C THR A 130 -8.33 8.27 6.89
N GLY A 131 -7.61 7.15 7.08
CA GLY A 131 -6.76 6.56 6.04
C GLY A 131 -7.51 6.26 4.73
N PRO A 132 -6.99 6.71 3.57
CA PRO A 132 -7.59 6.42 2.27
C PRO A 132 -7.26 4.98 1.82
N ILE A 133 -7.94 4.52 0.78
CA ILE A 133 -7.68 3.21 0.17
C ILE A 133 -6.47 3.33 -0.77
N PHE A 134 -5.38 2.64 -0.43
CA PHE A 134 -4.20 2.55 -1.29
C PHE A 134 -4.32 1.38 -2.28
N TRP A 135 -3.95 1.59 -3.53
CA TRP A 135 -3.99 0.56 -4.56
C TRP A 135 -3.01 0.88 -5.69
N GLY A 136 -2.75 -0.09 -6.58
CA GLY A 136 -1.94 0.16 -7.76
C GLY A 136 -1.24 -1.08 -8.29
N GLU A 137 -0.59 -0.91 -9.43
CA GLU A 137 0.18 -1.91 -10.15
C GLU A 137 1.37 -1.19 -10.82
N PRO A 138 2.46 -1.91 -11.14
CA PRO A 138 3.60 -1.28 -11.78
C PRO A 138 3.27 -0.72 -13.17
N GLY A 139 3.95 0.36 -13.52
CA GLY A 139 3.96 0.91 -14.87
C GLY A 139 4.81 0.05 -15.81
N THR A 140 4.48 -0.06 -17.09
CA THR A 140 3.36 0.58 -17.80
C THR A 140 2.06 -0.23 -17.78
N ASN A 141 2.05 -1.42 -17.14
CA ASN A 141 0.89 -2.32 -17.12
C ASN A 141 -0.39 -1.63 -16.63
N GLY A 142 -0.31 -0.81 -15.58
CA GLY A 142 -1.45 -0.03 -15.07
C GLY A 142 -2.09 0.90 -16.12
N GLN A 143 -1.31 1.41 -17.07
CA GLN A 143 -1.81 2.27 -18.16
C GLN A 143 -2.80 1.55 -19.06
N HIS A 144 -2.60 0.24 -19.25
CA HIS A 144 -3.44 -0.63 -20.06
C HIS A 144 -4.52 -1.35 -19.25
N SER A 145 -4.76 -0.92 -18.01
CA SER A 145 -5.76 -1.52 -17.11
C SER A 145 -6.75 -0.47 -16.60
N PHE A 146 -6.29 0.49 -15.79
CA PHE A 146 -7.17 1.37 -15.02
C PHE A 146 -6.92 2.87 -15.20
N TYR A 147 -5.88 3.27 -15.95
CA TYR A 147 -5.59 4.69 -16.20
C TYR A 147 -6.71 5.41 -16.96
N GLN A 148 -7.53 4.69 -17.73
CA GLN A 148 -8.76 5.23 -18.32
C GLN A 148 -9.65 5.89 -17.27
N LEU A 149 -9.85 5.23 -16.12
CA LEU A 149 -10.64 5.77 -15.02
C LEU A 149 -9.90 6.92 -14.34
N ILE A 150 -8.59 6.82 -14.15
CA ILE A 150 -7.80 7.90 -13.55
C ILE A 150 -7.89 9.17 -14.39
N HIS A 151 -7.84 9.08 -15.72
CA HIS A 151 -7.83 10.24 -16.63
C HIS A 151 -9.21 10.83 -16.94
N GLN A 152 -10.21 10.00 -17.20
CA GLN A 152 -11.52 10.45 -17.68
C GLN A 152 -12.69 9.99 -16.79
N GLY A 153 -12.40 9.30 -15.69
CA GLY A 153 -13.41 8.93 -14.71
C GLY A 153 -13.86 10.11 -13.85
N THR A 154 -14.94 9.89 -13.10
CA THR A 154 -15.57 10.89 -12.24
C THR A 154 -14.98 10.93 -10.82
N LYS A 155 -13.89 10.21 -10.58
CA LYS A 155 -13.17 10.17 -9.30
C LYS A 155 -11.89 10.99 -9.39
N LEU A 156 -11.60 11.74 -8.33
CA LEU A 156 -10.29 12.34 -8.11
C LEU A 156 -9.41 11.32 -7.39
N ILE A 157 -8.27 10.98 -7.99
CA ILE A 157 -7.36 9.95 -7.48
C ILE A 157 -5.94 10.54 -7.49
N PRO A 158 -5.44 11.02 -6.33
CA PRO A 158 -4.02 11.32 -6.17
C PRO A 158 -3.15 10.12 -6.51
N CYS A 159 -2.08 10.36 -7.25
CA CYS A 159 -1.19 9.30 -7.74
C CYS A 159 0.26 9.55 -7.31
N ASP A 160 0.90 8.54 -6.72
CA ASP A 160 2.34 8.54 -6.45
C ASP A 160 3.05 7.73 -7.53
N PHE A 161 3.72 8.42 -8.46
CA PHE A 161 4.60 7.81 -9.46
C PHE A 161 5.98 7.62 -8.85
N ILE A 162 6.50 6.39 -8.90
CA ILE A 162 7.84 6.07 -8.40
C ILE A 162 8.68 5.57 -9.56
N ALA A 163 9.82 6.19 -9.83
CA ALA A 163 10.67 5.83 -10.96
C ALA A 163 12.17 5.96 -10.64
N PHE A 164 13.00 5.33 -11.47
CA PHE A 164 14.44 5.25 -11.28
C PHE A 164 15.17 5.76 -12.54
N CYS A 165 16.20 6.57 -12.38
CA CYS A 165 17.01 7.07 -13.50
C CYS A 165 17.75 5.93 -14.22
N GLU A 166 18.18 4.91 -13.49
CA GLU A 166 18.94 3.77 -14.01
C GLU A 166 18.16 2.46 -13.90
N SER A 167 18.19 1.67 -14.97
CA SER A 167 17.68 0.30 -14.98
C SER A 167 18.66 -0.67 -14.33
N LEU A 168 18.13 -1.65 -13.58
CA LEU A 168 18.89 -2.84 -13.17
C LEU A 168 19.23 -3.77 -14.34
N ASN A 169 18.51 -3.65 -15.46
CA ASN A 169 18.66 -4.45 -16.67
C ASN A 169 18.79 -3.51 -17.89
N PRO A 170 19.96 -2.90 -18.14
CA PRO A 170 20.13 -2.00 -19.26
C PRO A 170 19.97 -2.76 -20.58
N LEU A 171 18.89 -2.49 -21.31
CA LEU A 171 18.55 -3.14 -22.57
C LEU A 171 18.06 -2.13 -23.59
N GLY A 172 18.93 -1.77 -24.54
CA GLY A 172 18.61 -0.83 -25.62
C GLY A 172 17.95 0.45 -25.08
N ARG A 173 16.81 0.82 -25.66
CA ARG A 173 16.03 2.01 -25.28
C ARG A 173 14.85 1.70 -24.35
N HIS A 174 14.78 0.49 -23.78
CA HIS A 174 13.62 0.09 -22.97
C HIS A 174 13.41 1.02 -21.77
N HIS A 175 14.49 1.40 -21.08
CA HIS A 175 14.40 2.28 -19.91
C HIS A 175 13.97 3.70 -20.31
N ASP A 176 14.50 4.25 -21.40
CA ASP A 176 14.08 5.56 -21.90
C ASP A 176 12.58 5.59 -22.25
N VAL A 177 12.07 4.50 -22.87
CA VAL A 177 10.64 4.38 -23.18
C VAL A 177 9.81 4.28 -21.91
N LEU A 178 10.27 3.54 -20.90
CA LEU A 178 9.61 3.47 -19.59
C LEU A 178 9.55 4.85 -18.93
N MET A 179 10.66 5.58 -18.91
CA MET A 179 10.74 6.91 -18.30
C MET A 179 9.93 7.97 -19.06
N ALA A 180 9.94 7.93 -20.40
CA ALA A 180 9.08 8.79 -21.20
C ALA A 180 7.60 8.63 -20.84
N ASN A 181 7.18 7.40 -20.52
CA ASN A 181 5.82 7.11 -20.06
C ASN A 181 5.54 7.65 -18.65
N VAL A 182 6.51 7.72 -17.73
CA VAL A 182 6.33 8.37 -16.41
C VAL A 182 6.04 9.86 -16.60
N PHE A 183 6.91 10.53 -17.35
CA PHE A 183 6.84 11.97 -17.56
C PHE A 183 5.58 12.36 -18.33
N ALA A 184 5.25 11.63 -19.40
CA ALA A 184 4.05 11.89 -20.18
C ALA A 184 2.75 11.67 -19.37
N GLN A 185 2.70 10.66 -18.51
CA GLN A 185 1.47 10.39 -17.72
C GLN A 185 1.22 11.46 -16.66
N THR A 186 2.27 11.89 -15.95
CA THR A 186 2.16 12.96 -14.95
C THR A 186 1.83 14.32 -15.60
N GLU A 187 2.42 14.62 -16.76
CA GLU A 187 2.06 15.78 -17.57
C GLU A 187 0.60 15.73 -18.05
N ALA A 188 0.16 14.58 -18.58
CA ALA A 188 -1.20 14.40 -19.07
C ALA A 188 -2.25 14.53 -17.96
N LEU A 189 -1.97 14.04 -16.75
CA LEU A 189 -2.85 14.20 -15.59
C LEU A 189 -2.99 15.68 -15.19
N ALA A 190 -1.89 16.43 -15.22
CA ALA A 190 -1.89 17.84 -14.85
C ALA A 190 -2.62 18.71 -15.89
N PHE A 191 -2.30 18.56 -17.19
CA PHE A 191 -2.70 19.52 -18.21
C PHE A 191 -3.86 19.07 -19.11
N GLY A 192 -4.13 17.76 -19.18
CA GLY A 192 -5.20 17.23 -20.01
C GLY A 192 -5.07 17.60 -21.49
N LYS A 193 -6.21 17.71 -22.16
CA LYS A 193 -6.34 18.01 -23.57
C LYS A 193 -7.70 18.61 -23.88
N SER A 194 -7.72 19.89 -24.22
CA SER A 194 -8.94 20.66 -24.48
C SER A 194 -9.68 20.23 -25.75
N ALA A 195 -10.98 20.53 -25.82
CA ALA A 195 -11.79 20.28 -27.02
C ALA A 195 -11.26 21.01 -28.26
N ALA A 196 -10.63 22.18 -28.10
CA ALA A 196 -10.02 22.92 -29.20
C ALA A 196 -8.81 22.18 -29.78
N GLN A 197 -7.92 21.65 -28.92
CA GLN A 197 -6.79 20.83 -29.35
C GLN A 197 -7.26 19.55 -30.03
N VAL A 198 -8.27 18.87 -29.48
CA VAL A 198 -8.85 17.65 -30.08
C VAL A 198 -9.45 17.93 -31.46
N LYS A 199 -10.16 19.06 -31.64
CA LYS A 199 -10.69 19.48 -32.94
C LYS A 199 -9.59 19.79 -33.95
N ALA A 200 -8.51 20.44 -33.52
CA ALA A 200 -7.37 20.77 -34.37
C ALA A 200 -6.66 19.52 -34.94
N GLU A 201 -6.79 18.36 -34.29
CA GLU A 201 -6.30 17.07 -34.78
C GLU A 201 -7.18 16.44 -35.88
N GLY A 202 -8.23 17.13 -36.34
CA GLY A 202 -9.17 16.59 -37.32
C GLY A 202 -10.18 15.59 -36.75
N THR A 203 -10.39 15.59 -35.42
CA THR A 203 -11.39 14.72 -34.79
C THR A 203 -12.81 15.10 -35.24
N PRO A 204 -13.63 14.14 -35.70
CA PRO A 204 -15.04 14.39 -36.00
C PRO A 204 -15.78 14.98 -34.80
N ALA A 205 -16.68 15.95 -35.03
CA ALA A 205 -17.32 16.72 -33.96
C ALA A 205 -18.00 15.85 -32.88
N TRP A 206 -18.62 14.74 -33.26
CA TRP A 206 -19.28 13.81 -32.34
C TRP A 206 -18.30 13.07 -31.42
N LEU A 207 -17.04 12.87 -31.86
CA LEU A 207 -16.01 12.14 -31.11
C LEU A 207 -15.19 13.07 -30.19
N VAL A 208 -15.20 14.38 -30.44
CA VAL A 208 -14.49 15.38 -29.64
C VAL A 208 -14.72 15.21 -28.13
N PRO A 209 -15.97 15.17 -27.59
CA PRO A 209 -16.17 15.08 -26.15
C PRO A 209 -15.59 13.81 -25.52
N HIS A 210 -15.47 12.72 -26.27
CA HIS A 210 -14.88 11.46 -25.79
C HIS A 210 -13.35 11.50 -25.73
N ARG A 211 -12.71 12.42 -26.46
CA ARG A 211 -11.25 12.58 -26.54
C ARG A 211 -10.73 13.77 -25.73
N VAL A 212 -11.60 14.50 -25.04
CA VAL A 212 -11.22 15.56 -24.11
C VAL A 212 -10.68 14.94 -22.82
N PHE A 213 -9.61 15.53 -22.29
CA PHE A 213 -9.06 15.21 -20.98
C PHE A 213 -9.11 16.50 -20.16
N ASP A 214 -9.80 16.49 -19.02
CA ASP A 214 -9.98 17.71 -18.22
C ASP A 214 -8.67 18.19 -17.57
N GLY A 215 -7.69 17.29 -17.39
CA GLY A 215 -6.49 17.59 -16.63
C GLY A 215 -6.80 17.86 -15.16
N ASN A 216 -5.98 18.67 -14.49
CA ASN A 216 -6.13 19.06 -13.09
C ASN A 216 -6.28 17.86 -12.13
N ARG A 217 -5.54 16.78 -12.41
CA ARG A 217 -5.49 15.57 -11.59
C ARG A 217 -4.13 15.48 -10.90
N PRO A 218 -4.09 15.35 -9.57
CA PRO A 218 -2.85 15.51 -8.82
C PRO A 218 -1.96 14.25 -8.88
N SER A 219 -0.65 14.47 -8.99
CA SER A 219 0.34 13.41 -8.87
C SER A 219 1.62 13.91 -8.18
N ASN A 220 2.23 13.05 -7.36
CA ASN A 220 3.63 13.18 -6.96
C ASN A 220 4.50 12.35 -7.91
N THR A 221 5.72 12.83 -8.16
CA THR A 221 6.75 12.07 -8.87
C THR A 221 7.97 11.91 -7.97
N ILE A 222 8.18 10.69 -7.48
CA ILE A 222 9.34 10.29 -6.70
C ILE A 222 10.34 9.67 -7.67
N LEU A 223 11.36 10.45 -8.03
CA LEU A 223 12.45 10.03 -8.90
C LEU A 223 13.74 9.86 -8.08
N THR A 224 14.39 8.71 -8.21
CA THR A 224 15.67 8.41 -7.55
C THR A 224 16.63 7.77 -8.56
N GLU A 225 17.91 7.64 -8.20
CA GLU A 225 18.94 7.21 -9.14
C GLU A 225 18.74 5.76 -9.59
N ARG A 226 18.65 4.82 -8.65
CA ARG A 226 18.56 3.37 -8.94
C ARG A 226 17.89 2.61 -7.79
N LEU A 227 17.19 1.53 -8.11
CA LEU A 227 16.61 0.63 -7.11
C LEU A 227 17.68 -0.27 -6.48
N THR A 228 18.40 0.28 -5.50
CA THR A 228 19.34 -0.47 -4.66
C THR A 228 18.67 -0.89 -3.35
N PRO A 229 19.27 -1.80 -2.56
CA PRO A 229 18.75 -2.14 -1.22
C PRO A 229 18.58 -0.91 -0.33
N GLU A 230 19.55 0.02 -0.34
CA GLU A 230 19.47 1.29 0.40
C GLU A 230 18.30 2.16 -0.09
N THR A 231 18.11 2.29 -1.40
CA THR A 231 16.98 3.04 -1.95
C THR A 231 15.64 2.41 -1.57
N LEU A 232 15.53 1.08 -1.57
CA LEU A 232 14.32 0.39 -1.11
C LEU A 232 14.04 0.70 0.37
N GLY A 233 15.06 0.66 1.23
CA GLY A 233 14.91 1.01 2.64
C GLY A 233 14.44 2.45 2.85
N LYS A 234 15.02 3.41 2.11
CA LYS A 234 14.57 4.82 2.13
C LYS A 234 13.11 4.95 1.69
N LEU A 235 12.71 4.22 0.65
CA LEU A 235 11.37 4.29 0.10
C LEU A 235 10.34 3.69 1.06
N VAL A 236 10.64 2.57 1.72
CA VAL A 236 9.74 1.99 2.73
C VAL A 236 9.58 2.95 3.91
N ALA A 237 10.70 3.39 4.52
CA ALA A 237 10.68 4.32 5.65
C ALA A 237 9.97 5.65 5.33
N LEU A 238 10.07 6.12 4.08
CA LEU A 238 9.34 7.31 3.62
C LEU A 238 7.82 7.14 3.80
N TYR A 239 7.27 6.01 3.38
CA TYR A 239 5.84 5.74 3.55
C TYR A 239 5.48 5.45 5.01
N GLU A 240 6.34 4.79 5.79
CA GLU A 240 6.12 4.59 7.23
C GLU A 240 5.95 5.92 7.96
N HIS A 241 6.84 6.89 7.73
CA HIS A 241 6.78 8.21 8.34
C HIS A 241 5.65 9.09 7.77
N SER A 242 5.29 8.91 6.50
CA SER A 242 4.10 9.57 5.92
C SER A 242 2.81 9.08 6.58
N VAL A 243 2.69 7.77 6.81
CA VAL A 243 1.56 7.16 7.53
C VAL A 243 1.50 7.67 8.96
N PHE A 244 2.64 7.73 9.66
CA PHE A 244 2.72 8.31 11.00
C PHE A 244 2.28 9.78 11.02
N THR A 245 2.75 10.59 10.07
CA THR A 245 2.37 12.01 9.96
C THR A 245 0.85 12.17 9.83
N GLN A 246 0.23 11.38 8.96
CA GLN A 246 -1.23 11.38 8.77
C GLN A 246 -1.97 10.98 10.06
N GLY A 247 -1.55 9.89 10.69
CA GLY A 247 -2.17 9.39 11.92
C GLY A 247 -2.07 10.37 13.09
N ALA A 248 -0.91 11.04 13.23
CA ALA A 248 -0.70 12.08 14.23
C ALA A 248 -1.63 13.28 14.02
N ILE A 249 -1.85 13.71 12.78
CA ILE A 249 -2.79 14.81 12.46
C ILE A 249 -4.23 14.42 12.78
N TRP A 250 -4.63 13.18 12.47
CA TRP A 250 -5.96 12.66 12.77
C TRP A 250 -6.14 12.21 14.24
N ASN A 251 -5.13 12.36 15.09
CA ASN A 251 -5.13 11.91 16.47
C ASN A 251 -5.61 10.45 16.63
N ILE A 252 -5.11 9.54 15.80
CA ILE A 252 -5.42 8.09 15.85
C ILE A 252 -4.19 7.26 16.21
N ASP A 253 -4.41 6.06 16.75
CA ASP A 253 -3.34 5.08 16.93
C ASP A 253 -3.05 4.36 15.60
N SER A 254 -1.92 4.69 14.97
CA SER A 254 -1.45 4.05 13.74
C SER A 254 -0.86 2.65 13.94
N PHE A 255 -0.70 2.19 15.18
CA PHE A 255 0.12 1.03 15.53
C PHE A 255 -0.69 -0.15 16.08
N ASP A 256 -1.95 0.05 16.50
CA ASP A 256 -2.89 -1.03 16.82
C ASP A 256 -3.62 -1.60 15.59
N GLN A 257 -4.39 -2.69 15.78
CA GLN A 257 -5.24 -3.29 14.72
C GLN A 257 -6.46 -4.05 15.27
N TRP A 258 -7.20 -3.51 16.24
CA TRP A 258 -8.35 -4.20 16.88
C TRP A 258 -9.42 -4.72 15.90
N GLY A 259 -9.54 -4.09 14.72
CA GLY A 259 -10.52 -4.46 13.70
C GLY A 259 -10.40 -5.89 13.16
N VAL A 260 -9.26 -6.57 13.33
CA VAL A 260 -9.08 -7.95 12.84
C VAL A 260 -9.55 -9.02 13.83
N GLU A 261 -9.84 -8.67 15.08
CA GLU A 261 -10.11 -9.66 16.14
C GLU A 261 -11.47 -10.33 15.99
N LEU A 262 -12.51 -9.56 15.63
CA LEU A 262 -13.86 -10.09 15.48
C LEU A 262 -13.91 -11.23 14.45
N GLY A 263 -13.25 -11.07 13.32
CA GLY A 263 -13.18 -12.09 12.28
C GLY A 263 -12.50 -13.38 12.77
N LYS A 264 -11.44 -13.28 13.58
CA LYS A 264 -10.76 -14.44 14.17
C LYS A 264 -11.67 -15.18 15.15
N VAL A 265 -12.38 -14.46 16.01
CA VAL A 265 -13.33 -15.06 16.97
C VAL A 265 -14.46 -15.78 16.24
N LEU A 266 -15.08 -15.13 15.26
CA LEU A 266 -16.17 -15.74 14.48
C LEU A 266 -15.69 -16.97 13.70
N ALA A 267 -14.48 -16.93 13.11
CA ALA A 267 -13.91 -18.08 12.42
C ALA A 267 -13.67 -19.27 13.37
N GLN A 268 -13.17 -19.03 14.59
CA GLN A 268 -12.99 -20.07 15.60
C GLN A 268 -14.31 -20.69 16.08
N GLN A 269 -15.40 -19.92 16.07
CA GLN A 269 -16.75 -20.42 16.39
C GLN A 269 -17.34 -21.25 15.25
N ILE A 270 -17.11 -20.85 14.01
CA ILE A 270 -17.64 -21.54 12.82
C ILE A 270 -16.86 -22.82 12.51
N LEU A 271 -15.54 -22.87 12.76
CA LEU A 271 -14.70 -24.01 12.38
C LEU A 271 -15.22 -25.38 12.91
N PRO A 272 -15.59 -25.53 14.20
CA PRO A 272 -16.19 -26.77 14.70
C PRO A 272 -17.52 -27.14 14.04
N GLU A 273 -18.30 -26.15 13.57
CA GLU A 273 -19.57 -26.35 12.88
C GLU A 273 -19.35 -26.85 11.44
N LEU A 274 -18.17 -26.64 10.87
CA LEU A 274 -17.77 -27.20 9.58
C LEU A 274 -17.23 -28.63 9.74
N ASP A 275 -16.42 -28.88 10.78
CA ASP A 275 -15.71 -30.15 10.98
C ASP A 275 -16.59 -31.29 11.53
N THR A 276 -17.74 -30.98 12.14
CA THR A 276 -18.60 -32.00 12.73
C THR A 276 -19.36 -32.82 11.68
N LYS A 277 -19.35 -34.16 11.80
CA LYS A 277 -20.04 -35.06 10.87
C LYS A 277 -21.56 -34.96 10.91
N ALA A 278 -22.13 -34.68 12.08
CA ALA A 278 -23.59 -34.53 12.23
C ALA A 278 -24.03 -33.10 11.89
N GLU A 279 -25.25 -32.91 11.37
CA GLU A 279 -25.79 -31.58 11.10
C GLU A 279 -25.82 -30.75 12.41
N PRO A 280 -25.09 -29.62 12.48
CA PRO A 280 -24.98 -28.82 13.69
C PRO A 280 -26.22 -27.97 13.88
N LYS A 281 -26.54 -27.67 15.14
CA LYS A 281 -27.50 -26.61 15.46
C LYS A 281 -26.81 -25.26 15.28
N LEU A 282 -27.08 -24.60 14.15
CA LEU A 282 -26.49 -23.30 13.84
C LEU A 282 -27.26 -22.16 14.52
N GLY A 283 -26.52 -21.18 15.05
CA GLY A 283 -27.03 -20.01 15.76
C GLY A 283 -26.81 -18.67 15.06
N HIS A 284 -26.33 -18.68 13.81
CA HIS A 284 -26.00 -17.45 13.06
C HIS A 284 -27.21 -16.89 12.31
N ASP A 285 -27.01 -15.80 11.59
CA ASP A 285 -27.99 -15.26 10.65
C ASP A 285 -28.30 -16.24 9.50
N SER A 286 -29.39 -15.99 8.77
CA SER A 286 -29.85 -16.89 7.71
C SER A 286 -28.86 -17.07 6.56
N SER A 287 -28.05 -16.05 6.24
CA SER A 287 -27.04 -16.14 5.18
C SER A 287 -25.92 -17.08 5.60
N THR A 288 -25.32 -16.83 6.76
CA THR A 288 -24.22 -17.64 7.30
C THR A 288 -24.63 -19.10 7.47
N ASN A 289 -25.83 -19.34 8.03
CA ASN A 289 -26.35 -20.70 8.17
C ASN A 289 -26.52 -21.42 6.82
N CYS A 290 -26.98 -20.71 5.78
CA CYS A 290 -27.14 -21.29 4.45
C CYS A 290 -25.78 -21.65 3.83
N LEU A 291 -24.78 -20.78 3.99
CA LEU A 291 -23.42 -21.00 3.48
C LEU A 291 -22.75 -22.20 4.15
N ILE A 292 -22.82 -22.31 5.48
CA ILE A 292 -22.28 -23.45 6.23
C ILE A 292 -22.90 -24.76 5.74
N ARG A 293 -24.23 -24.83 5.64
CA ARG A 293 -24.93 -26.01 5.12
C ARG A 293 -24.54 -26.35 3.69
N ARG A 294 -24.42 -25.35 2.82
CA ARG A 294 -24.00 -25.54 1.43
C ARG A 294 -22.58 -26.09 1.33
N TYR A 295 -21.66 -25.57 2.14
CA TYR A 295 -20.27 -26.03 2.18
C TYR A 295 -20.20 -27.49 2.63
N ARG A 296 -20.85 -27.84 3.74
CA ARG A 296 -20.87 -29.21 4.28
C ARG A 296 -21.45 -30.24 3.30
N LYS A 297 -22.54 -29.89 2.59
CA LYS A 297 -23.14 -30.78 1.58
C LYS A 297 -22.19 -31.14 0.44
N ARG A 298 -21.18 -30.32 0.14
CA ARG A 298 -20.16 -30.65 -0.88
C ARG A 298 -19.28 -31.80 -0.41
N GLU A 299 -18.91 -31.83 0.87
CA GLU A 299 -18.03 -32.88 1.41
C GLU A 299 -18.70 -34.25 1.43
N GLU A 300 -20.03 -34.33 1.54
CA GLU A 300 -20.76 -35.60 1.44
C GLU A 300 -20.74 -36.22 0.02
N HIS A 301 -20.37 -35.44 -1.01
CA HIS A 301 -20.32 -35.89 -2.40
C HIS A 301 -18.89 -36.11 -2.93
N LEU A 302 -17.87 -35.97 -2.07
CA LEU A 302 -16.46 -36.27 -2.34
C LEU A 302 -16.05 -37.55 -1.61
#